data_AF-A0A969TVB6-F1
#
_entry.id   AF-A0A969TVB6-F1
#
_cell.length_a   1.000
_cell.length_b   1.000
_cell.length_c   1.000
_cell.angle_alpha   90.00
_cell.angle_beta   90.00
_cell.angle_gamma   90.00
#
_symmetry.space_group_name_H-M   'P 1'
#
loop_
_entity.id
_entity.type
_entity.pdbx_description
1 polymer ?
#
loop_
_entity_poly.entity_id
_entity_poly.type
_entity_poly.pdbx_seq_one_letter_code
_entity_poly.pdbx_strand_id
1 'polypeptide(L)'
;MRKTAKKHLTKLLTEQAIEFIQTCSSRQPFCLSLSYKAPHAQDSDRGSFQSETDLASLYQDVTIPKPPTATEEHFNRLPNFLKQSSGRTRWYNRFSDDKIFQHSVKQYYRLITGLDRGVGDIIRVTYRTKFYWKILVLFLRLIMDFF
;
A
#
# COMPACT_ATOMS: atom_id res chain seq x y z
N MET A 1 7.70 -28.06 14.16
CA MET A 1 7.09 -26.71 14.22
C MET A 1 6.72 -26.25 12.81
N ARG A 2 5.42 -26.10 12.49
CA ARG A 2 5.00 -25.47 11.22
C ARG A 2 5.37 -23.99 11.27
N LYS A 3 6.23 -23.52 10.37
CA LYS A 3 6.44 -22.08 10.14
C LYS A 3 5.11 -21.52 9.66
N THR A 4 4.32 -20.91 10.55
CA THR A 4 3.14 -20.14 10.18
C THR A 4 3.62 -19.05 9.23
N ALA A 5 3.05 -18.99 8.01
CA ALA A 5 3.39 -17.94 7.06
C ALA A 5 3.22 -16.58 7.74
N LYS A 6 4.26 -15.74 7.69
CA LYS A 6 4.27 -14.43 8.34
C LYS A 6 3.13 -13.60 7.75
N LYS A 7 2.13 -13.24 8.57
CA LYS A 7 0.98 -12.43 8.17
C LYS A 7 1.46 -11.11 7.57
N HIS A 8 0.83 -10.68 6.47
CA HIS A 8 1.14 -9.39 5.86
C HIS A 8 0.81 -8.25 6.82
N LEU A 9 1.64 -7.20 6.85
CA LEU A 9 1.50 -6.12 7.84
C LEU A 9 0.16 -5.39 7.74
N THR A 10 -0.40 -5.22 6.54
CA THR A 10 -1.75 -4.65 6.35
C THR A 10 -2.80 -5.46 7.10
N LYS A 11 -2.80 -6.79 6.97
CA LYS A 11 -3.74 -7.67 7.70
C LYS A 11 -3.58 -7.54 9.22
N LEU A 12 -2.33 -7.56 9.70
CA LEU A 12 -2.05 -7.44 11.13
C LEU A 12 -2.58 -6.12 11.71
N LEU A 13 -2.30 -4.99 11.04
CA LEU A 13 -2.75 -3.67 11.48
C LEU A 13 -4.28 -3.53 11.42
N THR A 14 -4.92 -4.10 10.39
CA THR A 14 -6.39 -4.15 10.27
C THR A 14 -7.00 -4.93 11.44
N GLU A 15 -6.46 -6.11 11.75
CA GLU A 15 -6.98 -6.94 12.85
C GLU A 15 -6.84 -6.22 14.21
N GLN A 16 -5.70 -5.57 14.46
CA GLN A 16 -5.48 -4.78 15.68
C GLN A 16 -6.45 -3.60 15.78
N ALA A 17 -6.71 -2.90 14.67
CA ALA A 17 -7.70 -1.82 14.63
C ALA A 17 -9.12 -2.33 14.92
N ILE A 18 -9.48 -3.48 14.35
CA ILE A 18 -10.77 -4.13 14.61
C ILE A 18 -10.89 -4.52 16.09
N GLU A 19 -9.87 -5.15 16.66
CA GLU A 19 -9.84 -5.53 18.08
C GLU A 19 -10.02 -4.31 18.99
N PHE A 20 -9.31 -3.22 18.71
CA PHE A 20 -9.49 -1.95 19.43
C PHE A 20 -10.94 -1.46 19.35
N ILE A 21 -11.54 -1.42 18.15
CA ILE A 21 -12.91 -0.94 17.97
C ILE A 21 -13.92 -1.83 18.70
N GLN A 22 -13.70 -3.15 18.71
CA GLN A 22 -14.59 -4.11 19.37
C GLN A 22 -14.56 -4.01 20.89
N THR A 23 -13.46 -3.54 21.48
CA THR A 23 -13.33 -3.32 22.92
C THR A 23 -13.82 -1.94 23.37
N CYS A 24 -14.10 -1.03 22.44
CA CYS A 24 -14.60 0.31 22.75
C CYS A 24 -16.06 0.29 23.25
N SER A 25 -16.35 1.13 24.24
CA SER A 25 -17.70 1.36 24.76
C SER A 25 -18.43 2.48 24.01
N SER A 26 -19.74 2.35 23.83
CA SER A 26 -20.60 3.39 23.22
C SER A 26 -20.69 4.70 23.99
N ARG A 27 -20.19 4.70 25.23
CA ARG A 27 -20.21 5.85 26.15
C ARG A 27 -18.93 6.67 26.17
N GLN A 28 -17.84 6.16 25.60
CA GLN A 28 -16.53 6.81 25.63
C GLN A 28 -16.07 7.12 24.19
N PRO A 29 -15.77 8.39 23.86
CA PRO A 29 -15.18 8.70 22.57
C PRO A 29 -13.77 8.15 22.48
N PHE A 30 -13.35 7.78 21.27
CA PHE A 30 -11.98 7.37 20.98
C PHE A 30 -11.43 8.15 19.78
N CYS A 31 -10.11 8.23 19.69
CA CYS A 31 -9.40 8.67 18.50
C CYS A 31 -8.39 7.57 18.13
N LEU A 32 -8.61 6.91 17.01
CA LEU A 32 -7.72 5.87 16.50
C LEU A 32 -6.94 6.42 15.30
N SER A 33 -5.62 6.52 15.45
CA SER A 33 -4.72 6.79 14.33
C SER A 33 -4.17 5.47 13.80
N LEU A 34 -4.57 5.08 12.60
CA LEU A 34 -4.10 3.87 11.93
C LEU A 34 -3.22 4.23 10.74
N SER A 35 -1.95 3.83 10.80
CA SER A 35 -0.96 4.13 9.76
C SER A 35 -0.51 2.86 9.06
N TYR A 36 -1.07 2.60 7.87
CA TYR A 36 -0.59 1.51 7.02
C TYR A 36 0.79 1.81 6.43
N LYS A 37 1.68 0.82 6.42
CA LYS A 37 2.93 0.88 5.64
C LYS A 37 2.69 0.70 4.15
N ALA A 38 1.72 -0.13 3.77
CA ALA A 38 1.35 -0.30 2.37
C ALA A 38 0.80 1.05 1.82
N PRO A 39 1.07 1.38 0.54
CA PRO A 39 1.78 0.60 -0.46
C PRO A 39 3.28 0.97 -0.57
N HIS A 40 3.92 1.44 0.50
CA HIS A 40 5.31 1.90 0.46
C HIS A 40 6.27 0.78 0.00
N ALA A 41 7.17 1.14 -0.92
CA ALA A 41 8.18 0.23 -1.44
C ALA A 41 9.14 -0.22 -0.33
N GLN A 42 9.70 -1.42 -0.47
CA GLN A 42 10.73 -1.93 0.44
C GLN A 42 11.97 -2.24 -0.39
N ASP A 43 13.11 -1.70 0.00
CA ASP A 43 14.37 -2.07 -0.63
C ASP A 43 14.74 -3.46 -0.06
N SER A 44 14.38 -4.52 -0.79
CA SER A 44 14.61 -5.91 -0.41
C SER A 44 14.96 -6.76 -1.63
N ASP A 45 15.69 -7.85 -1.40
CA ASP A 45 16.04 -8.83 -2.44
C ASP A 45 14.83 -9.57 -3.01
N ARG A 46 13.66 -9.47 -2.35
CA ARG A 46 12.41 -10.12 -2.75
C ARG A 46 11.52 -9.22 -3.61
N GLY A 47 12.00 -8.05 -3.99
CA GLY A 47 11.29 -7.08 -4.82
C GLY A 47 10.71 -5.92 -4.00
N SER A 48 10.51 -4.80 -4.71
CA SER A 48 10.11 -3.52 -4.12
C SER A 48 8.69 -3.52 -3.52
N PHE A 49 7.79 -4.34 -4.06
CA PHE A 49 6.40 -4.39 -3.63
C PHE A 49 6.02 -5.84 -3.35
N GLN A 50 5.70 -6.13 -2.10
CA GLN A 50 5.40 -7.50 -1.63
C GLN A 50 3.94 -7.55 -1.22
N SER A 51 3.05 -7.83 -2.17
CA SER A 51 1.62 -7.93 -1.89
C SER A 51 1.27 -9.20 -1.14
N GLU A 52 0.03 -9.26 -0.66
CA GLU A 52 -0.51 -10.46 -0.04
C GLU A 52 -0.65 -11.60 -1.06
N THR A 53 -0.36 -12.83 -0.64
CA THR A 53 -0.34 -14.00 -1.53
C THR A 53 -1.72 -14.38 -2.06
N ASP A 54 -2.78 -14.07 -1.31
CA ASP A 54 -4.17 -14.29 -1.72
C ASP A 54 -4.65 -13.29 -2.78
N LEU A 55 -3.89 -12.22 -3.03
CA LEU A 55 -4.16 -11.24 -4.10
C LEU A 55 -3.32 -11.50 -5.36
N ALA A 56 -2.57 -12.60 -5.41
CA ALA A 56 -1.59 -12.86 -6.47
C ALA A 56 -2.21 -12.98 -7.88
N SER A 57 -3.48 -13.38 -7.99
CA SER A 57 -4.20 -13.49 -9.26
C SER A 57 -4.72 -12.15 -9.78
N LEU A 58 -4.87 -11.14 -8.91
CA LEU A 58 -5.41 -9.85 -9.33
C LEU A 58 -4.50 -9.18 -10.36
N TYR A 59 -5.11 -8.61 -11.40
CA TYR A 59 -4.43 -7.88 -12.49
C TYR A 59 -3.48 -8.74 -13.34
N GLN A 60 -3.46 -10.07 -13.19
CA GLN A 60 -2.54 -10.93 -13.94
C GLN A 60 -2.73 -10.75 -15.47
N ASP A 61 -3.99 -10.66 -15.92
CA ASP A 61 -4.38 -10.56 -17.33
C ASP A 61 -4.58 -9.11 -17.81
N VAL A 62 -4.30 -8.12 -16.95
CA VAL A 62 -4.43 -6.70 -17.30
C VAL A 62 -3.07 -6.15 -17.72
N THR A 63 -3.00 -5.48 -18.88
CA THR A 63 -1.81 -4.72 -19.27
C THR A 63 -1.94 -3.29 -18.76
N ILE A 64 -1.05 -2.89 -17.85
CA ILE A 64 -1.07 -1.53 -17.29
C ILE A 64 -0.38 -0.57 -18.27
N PRO A 65 -1.00 0.55 -18.68
CA PRO A 65 -0.34 1.51 -19.56
C PRO A 65 0.81 2.19 -18.84
N LYS A 66 1.90 2.45 -19.56
CA LYS A 66 2.96 3.32 -19.07
C LYS A 66 2.49 4.77 -19.01
N PRO A 67 2.98 5.59 -18.07
CA PRO A 67 2.77 7.02 -18.10
C PRO A 67 3.27 7.62 -19.44
N PRO A 68 2.57 8.59 -20.05
CA PRO A 68 3.01 9.23 -21.30
C PRO A 68 4.41 9.86 -21.20
N THR A 69 4.82 10.23 -19.98
CA THR A 69 6.12 10.85 -19.69
C THR A 69 7.23 9.84 -19.40
N ALA A 70 6.96 8.53 -19.43
CA ALA A 70 7.95 7.47 -19.23
C ALA A 70 8.77 7.22 -20.52
N THR A 71 9.37 8.29 -21.05
CA THR A 71 10.18 8.29 -22.28
C THR A 71 11.57 8.83 -22.01
N GLU A 72 12.53 8.44 -22.84
CA GLU A 72 13.91 8.94 -22.74
C GLU A 72 13.99 10.46 -22.92
N GLU A 73 13.20 11.01 -23.84
CA GLU A 73 13.12 12.46 -24.08
C GLU A 73 12.72 13.22 -22.80
N HIS A 74 11.67 12.79 -22.11
CA HIS A 74 11.22 13.42 -20.87
C HIS A 74 12.26 13.29 -19.76
N PHE A 75 12.94 12.14 -19.66
CA PHE A 75 14.04 11.95 -18.71
C PHE A 75 15.23 12.89 -19.00
N ASN A 76 15.59 13.06 -20.28
CA ASN A 76 16.69 13.92 -20.70
C ASN A 76 16.41 15.41 -20.48
N ARG A 77 15.15 15.83 -20.32
CA ARG A 77 14.78 17.20 -19.94
C ARG A 77 14.93 17.49 -18.44
N LEU A 78 15.11 16.47 -17.59
CA LEU A 78 15.27 16.67 -16.15
C LEU A 78 16.61 17.36 -15.82
N PRO A 79 16.67 18.17 -14.74
CA PRO A 79 17.93 18.64 -14.17
C PRO A 79 18.90 17.49 -13.82
N ASN A 80 20.20 17.74 -13.95
CA ASN A 80 21.23 16.71 -13.73
C ASN A 80 21.15 16.06 -12.34
N PHE A 81 20.84 16.82 -11.29
CA PHE A 81 20.72 16.29 -9.93
C PHE A 81 19.60 15.23 -9.81
N LEU A 82 18.51 15.35 -10.58
CA LEU A 82 17.45 14.34 -10.62
C LEU A 82 17.86 13.10 -11.41
N LYS A 83 18.58 13.29 -12.53
CA LYS A 83 19.10 12.19 -13.35
C LYS A 83 20.08 11.30 -12.58
N GLN A 84 20.83 11.89 -11.65
CA GLN A 84 21.83 11.20 -10.81
C GLN A 84 21.30 10.82 -9.42
N SER A 85 20.02 11.09 -9.14
CA SER A 85 19.43 10.85 -7.83
C SER A 85 19.25 9.36 -7.52
N SER A 86 19.08 9.04 -6.23
CA SER A 86 18.66 7.70 -5.78
C SER A 86 17.33 7.25 -6.39
N GLY A 87 16.47 8.20 -6.80
CA GLY A 87 15.25 7.93 -7.55
C GLY A 87 15.54 7.24 -8.88
N ARG A 88 16.59 7.67 -9.60
CA ARG A 88 17.00 7.01 -10.85
C ARG A 88 17.58 5.62 -10.59
N THR A 89 18.38 5.44 -9.54
CA THR A 89 18.88 4.12 -9.14
C THR A 89 17.74 3.15 -8.85
N ARG A 90 16.73 3.59 -8.08
CA ARG A 90 15.55 2.79 -7.73
C ARG A 90 14.63 2.52 -8.94
N TRP A 91 14.61 3.40 -9.93
CA TRP A 91 13.85 3.20 -11.17
C TRP A 91 14.29 1.92 -11.89
N TYR A 92 15.59 1.59 -11.90
CA TYR A 92 16.07 0.39 -12.59
C TYR A 92 15.49 -0.91 -12.03
N ASN A 93 15.23 -0.97 -10.73
CA ASN A 93 14.68 -2.16 -10.06
C ASN A 93 13.16 -2.23 -10.11
N ARG A 94 12.49 -1.17 -10.58
CA ARG A 94 11.04 -1.01 -10.48
C ARG A 94 10.36 -0.83 -11.83
N PHE A 95 11.01 -0.20 -12.79
CA PHE A 95 10.35 0.32 -14.00
C PHE A 95 11.22 0.31 -15.27
N SER A 96 12.40 -0.33 -15.27
CA SER A 96 13.38 -0.23 -16.35
C SER A 96 12.94 -0.78 -17.70
N ASP A 97 12.20 -1.87 -17.68
CA ASP A 97 11.63 -2.50 -18.87
C ASP A 97 10.16 -2.87 -18.67
N ASP A 98 9.51 -3.35 -19.72
CA ASP A 98 8.10 -3.70 -19.70
C ASP A 98 7.77 -4.79 -18.69
N LYS A 99 8.61 -5.82 -18.55
CA LYS A 99 8.36 -6.94 -17.63
C LYS A 99 8.48 -6.47 -16.18
N ILE A 100 9.53 -5.73 -15.87
CA ILE A 100 9.78 -5.16 -14.53
C ILE A 100 8.68 -4.16 -14.19
N PHE A 101 8.29 -3.30 -15.13
CA PHE A 101 7.19 -2.35 -14.95
C PHE A 101 5.86 -3.05 -14.67
N GLN A 102 5.45 -4.00 -15.54
CA GLN A 102 4.19 -4.73 -15.36
C GLN A 102 4.18 -5.48 -14.02
N HIS A 103 5.28 -6.15 -13.67
CA HIS A 103 5.38 -6.85 -12.40
C HIS A 103 5.25 -5.88 -11.21
N SER A 104 6.05 -4.82 -11.19
CA SER A 104 6.09 -3.87 -10.06
C SER A 104 4.77 -3.13 -9.86
N VAL A 105 4.15 -2.65 -10.95
CA VAL A 105 2.90 -1.89 -10.85
C VAL A 105 1.73 -2.80 -10.46
N LYS A 106 1.66 -4.04 -10.96
CA LYS A 106 0.65 -5.02 -10.52
C LYS A 106 0.80 -5.33 -9.03
N GLN A 107 2.02 -5.54 -8.54
CA GLN A 107 2.28 -5.72 -7.10
C GLN A 107 1.88 -4.50 -6.28
N TYR A 108 2.18 -3.29 -6.77
CA TYR A 108 1.76 -2.04 -6.13
C TYR A 108 0.24 -1.91 -6.06
N TYR A 109 -0.48 -2.23 -7.13
CA TYR A 109 -1.95 -2.21 -7.13
C TYR A 109 -2.54 -3.25 -6.17
N ARG A 110 -1.96 -4.45 -6.08
CA ARG A 110 -2.39 -5.46 -5.09
C ARG A 110 -2.20 -5.00 -3.65
N LEU A 111 -1.14 -4.24 -3.35
CA LEU A 111 -0.98 -3.61 -2.03
C LEU A 111 -2.10 -2.62 -1.73
N ILE A 112 -2.50 -1.83 -2.72
CA ILE A 112 -3.63 -0.90 -2.59
C ILE A 112 -4.94 -1.68 -2.40
N THR A 113 -5.19 -2.75 -3.16
CA THR A 113 -6.36 -3.61 -2.96
C THR A 113 -6.40 -4.23 -1.56
N GLY A 114 -5.26 -4.67 -1.04
CA GLY A 114 -5.16 -5.19 0.32
C GLY A 114 -5.49 -4.12 1.37
N LEU A 115 -5.06 -2.87 1.15
CA LEU A 115 -5.41 -1.73 1.97
C LEU A 115 -6.91 -1.43 1.92
N ASP A 116 -7.49 -1.36 0.72
CA ASP A 116 -8.93 -1.14 0.50
C ASP A 116 -9.77 -2.19 1.22
N ARG A 117 -9.41 -3.47 1.09
CA ARG A 117 -10.04 -4.56 1.85
C ARG A 117 -9.96 -4.33 3.36
N GLY A 118 -8.78 -3.98 3.87
CA GLY A 118 -8.59 -3.74 5.30
C GLY A 118 -9.45 -2.59 5.84
N VAL A 119 -9.53 -1.50 5.08
CA VAL A 119 -10.43 -0.37 5.38
C VAL A 119 -11.89 -0.81 5.38
N GLY A 120 -12.30 -1.57 4.36
CA GLY A 120 -13.65 -2.12 4.27
C GLY A 120 -14.02 -3.01 5.47
N ASP A 121 -13.08 -3.82 5.95
CA ASP A 121 -13.27 -4.67 7.12
C ASP A 121 -13.45 -3.84 8.41
N ILE A 122 -12.64 -2.79 8.59
CA ILE A 122 -12.77 -1.85 9.73
C ILE A 122 -14.14 -1.16 9.70
N ILE A 123 -14.51 -0.59 8.56
CA ILE A 123 -15.79 0.08 8.38
C ILE A 123 -16.95 -0.89 8.68
N ARG A 124 -16.89 -2.13 8.19
CA ARG A 124 -17.90 -3.16 8.46
C ARG A 124 -18.08 -3.43 9.95
N VAL A 125 -16.99 -3.45 10.72
CA VAL A 125 -17.06 -3.60 12.17
C VAL A 125 -17.77 -2.41 12.82
N THR A 126 -17.49 -1.18 12.39
CA THR A 126 -18.19 0.02 12.92
C THR A 126 -19.70 0.02 12.69
N TYR A 127 -20.17 -0.59 11.59
CA TYR A 127 -21.60 -0.80 11.34
C TYR A 127 -22.20 -1.81 12.32
N ARG A 128 -21.50 -2.91 12.60
CA ARG A 128 -21.97 -3.97 13.52
C ARG A 128 -22.06 -3.49 14.97
N THR A 129 -21.12 -2.67 15.41
CA THR A 129 -21.06 -2.13 16.78
C THR A 129 -21.95 -0.90 16.98
N LYS A 130 -22.77 -0.52 15.99
CA LYS A 130 -23.70 0.63 15.99
C LYS A 130 -23.05 2.01 16.23
N PHE A 131 -21.74 2.13 16.03
CA PHE A 131 -21.03 3.40 16.12
C PHE A 131 -21.05 4.22 14.82
N TYR A 132 -21.47 3.63 13.70
CA TYR A 132 -21.24 4.20 12.36
C TYR A 132 -21.71 5.65 12.16
N TRP A 133 -22.80 6.08 12.83
CA TRP A 133 -23.31 7.45 12.73
C TRP A 133 -22.59 8.45 13.64
N LYS A 134 -21.69 7.98 14.52
CA LYS A 134 -20.88 8.79 15.45
C LYS A 134 -19.40 8.85 15.07
N ILE A 135 -18.98 8.17 13.99
CA ILE A 135 -17.57 8.06 13.61
C ILE A 135 -17.31 8.93 12.38
N LEU A 136 -16.37 9.86 12.54
CA LEU A 136 -15.71 10.54 11.42
C LEU A 136 -14.50 9.72 11.00
N VAL A 137 -14.43 9.36 9.72
CA VAL A 137 -13.27 8.66 9.14
C VAL A 137 -12.53 9.64 8.23
N LEU A 138 -11.23 9.81 8.47
CA LEU A 138 -10.34 10.64 7.67
C LEU A 138 -9.29 9.76 6.99
N PHE A 139 -9.21 9.85 5.67
CA PHE A 139 -8.15 9.19 4.89
C PHE A 139 -7.12 10.22 4.46
N LEU A 140 -5.88 10.01 4.89
CA LEU A 140 -4.76 10.87 4.55
C LEU A 140 -3.63 10.01 3.98
N ARG A 141 -2.95 10.54 2.96
CA ARG A 141 -1.65 10.03 2.55
C ARG A 141 -0.58 10.91 3.17
N LEU A 142 0.17 10.37 4.12
CA LEU A 142 1.33 11.06 4.67
C LEU A 142 2.51 10.90 3.71
N ILE A 143 3.08 12.02 3.29
CA ILE A 143 4.38 12.08 2.63
C ILE A 143 5.37 12.44 3.73
N MET A 144 6.20 11.47 4.13
CA MET A 144 7.30 11.75 5.06
C MET A 144 8.50 12.18 4.24
N ASP A 145 8.83 13.47 4.32
CA ASP A 145 10.09 13.99 3.81
C ASP A 145 11.20 13.54 4.78
N PHE A 146 11.92 12.49 4.41
CA PHE A 146 13.21 12.19 5.03
C PHE A 146 14.24 13.07 4.31
N PHE A 147 14.55 14.22 4.93
CA PHE A 147 15.66 15.09 4.53
C PHE A 147 17.01 14.37 4.71
#